data_AF-A0A6P6GG00-F1
#
_entry.id   AF-A0A6P6GG00-F1
#
_cell.length_a   1.000
_cell.length_b   1.000
_cell.length_c   1.000
_cell.angle_alpha   90.00
_cell.angle_beta   90.00
_cell.angle_gamma   90.00
#
_symmetry.space_group_name_H-M   'P 1'
#
loop_
_entity.id
_entity.type
_entity.pdbx_description
1 polymer ?
#
loop_
_entity_poly.entity_id
_entity_poly.type
_entity_poly.pdbx_seq_one_letter_code
_entity_poly.pdbx_strand_id
1 'polypeptide(L)'
;MHFSSEGRHVEFFYDPVTSLFRCDSSEEVVAVKTSKNTLHSKKAIVVAAGCWSGSLMHDLFREAENVLDAAVKPRKGHLLVLENFDSFKVNHGLMEAGYVNRQTATTVPRTLTSEAFDHGQTLYIAMTATMDAMGNLVLGSSSQFAGLSSEVEEYILNSIWNRATEFFPKQREQPFSDFIKNRRV
;
A
#
# COMPACT_ATOMS: atom_id res chain seq x y z
N MET A 1 16.89 24.21 27.61
CA MET A 1 15.51 24.07 27.11
C MET A 1 14.88 22.88 27.81
N HIS A 2 13.90 23.11 28.69
CA HIS A 2 13.13 22.03 29.29
C HIS A 2 12.02 21.60 28.32
N PHE A 3 12.19 20.42 27.71
CA PHE A 3 11.13 19.78 26.95
C PHE A 3 10.18 19.08 27.93
N SER A 4 8.98 19.63 28.14
CA SER A 4 7.90 18.90 28.82
C SER A 4 7.35 17.83 27.87
N SER A 5 7.31 16.56 28.30
CA SER A 5 6.81 15.44 27.49
C SER A 5 5.30 15.28 27.55
N GLU A 6 4.63 15.81 28.57
CA GLU A 6 3.20 15.59 28.80
C GLU A 6 2.35 16.54 27.96
N GLY A 7 1.30 15.99 27.32
CA GLY A 7 0.27 16.77 26.62
C GLY A 7 0.63 17.31 25.22
N ARG A 8 1.81 16.96 24.66
CA ARG A 8 2.20 17.40 23.30
C ARG A 8 1.51 16.63 22.17
N HIS A 9 1.01 15.44 22.46
CA HIS A 9 0.51 14.53 21.46
C HIS A 9 -0.71 13.78 21.99
N VAL A 10 -1.72 13.65 21.15
CA VAL A 10 -2.92 12.86 21.42
C VAL A 10 -3.23 12.10 20.13
N GLU A 11 -3.50 10.81 20.26
CA GLU A 11 -3.91 9.94 19.16
C GLU A 11 -5.39 9.62 19.30
N PHE A 12 -6.10 9.66 18.17
CA PHE A 12 -7.51 9.31 18.09
C PHE A 12 -7.66 8.15 17.12
N PHE A 13 -7.95 6.96 17.65
CA PHE A 13 -8.15 5.75 16.85
C PHE A 13 -9.62 5.51 16.56
N TYR A 14 -9.92 4.95 15.38
CA TYR A 14 -11.28 4.68 14.92
C TYR A 14 -12.17 5.92 14.97
N ASP A 15 -11.61 7.07 14.60
CA ASP A 15 -12.25 8.37 14.63
C ASP A 15 -12.03 9.10 13.29
N PRO A 16 -12.64 8.61 12.20
CA PRO A 16 -12.41 9.15 10.87
C PRO A 16 -12.83 10.62 10.78
N VAL A 17 -12.06 11.40 10.02
CA VAL A 17 -12.40 12.77 9.64
C VAL A 17 -13.62 12.74 8.71
N THR A 18 -14.58 13.63 8.96
CA THR A 18 -15.83 13.72 8.20
C THR A 18 -16.02 15.06 7.51
N SER A 19 -15.55 16.16 8.09
CA SER A 19 -15.63 17.49 7.48
C SER A 19 -14.60 18.45 8.06
N LEU A 20 -14.41 19.57 7.37
CA LEU A 20 -13.70 20.74 7.89
C LEU A 20 -14.69 21.69 8.57
N PHE A 21 -14.23 22.35 9.63
CA PHE A 21 -14.99 23.43 10.28
C PHE A 21 -14.30 24.76 9.95
N ARG A 22 -15.06 25.66 9.32
CA ARG A 22 -14.59 26.98 8.87
C ARG A 22 -15.17 28.07 9.77
N CYS A 23 -14.41 29.13 9.97
CA CYS A 23 -14.88 30.31 10.69
C CYS A 23 -15.81 31.14 9.78
N ASP A 24 -17.04 31.45 10.24
CA ASP A 24 -18.05 32.17 9.45
C ASP A 24 -17.57 33.55 8.97
N SER A 25 -16.66 34.19 9.70
CA SER A 25 -16.19 35.54 9.37
C SER A 25 -14.98 35.59 8.43
N SER A 26 -14.23 34.50 8.26
CA SER A 26 -12.98 34.49 7.49
C SER A 26 -12.85 33.34 6.49
N GLU A 27 -13.81 32.42 6.43
CA GLU A 27 -13.77 31.15 5.68
C GLU A 27 -12.56 30.26 6.00
N GLU A 28 -11.73 30.65 6.98
CA GLU A 28 -10.53 29.93 7.37
C GLU A 28 -10.90 28.62 8.06
N VAL A 29 -10.20 27.55 7.71
CA VAL A 29 -10.35 26.25 8.36
C VAL A 29 -9.69 26.30 9.74
N VAL A 30 -10.50 26.26 10.79
CA VAL A 30 -10.04 26.37 12.19
C VAL A 30 -10.11 25.06 12.96
N ALA A 31 -10.86 24.07 12.47
CA ALA A 31 -10.96 22.76 13.09
C ALA A 31 -11.28 21.65 12.08
N VAL A 32 -11.07 20.41 12.52
CA VAL A 32 -11.50 19.19 11.82
C VAL A 32 -12.60 18.53 12.64
N LYS A 33 -13.68 18.13 11.98
CA LYS A 33 -14.73 17.31 12.57
C LYS A 33 -14.45 15.84 12.28
N THR A 34 -14.41 15.04 13.33
CA THR A 34 -14.32 13.58 13.22
C THR A 34 -15.67 12.96 13.58
N SER A 35 -15.79 11.63 13.55
CA SER A 35 -17.04 10.96 13.92
C SER A 35 -17.36 11.09 15.42
N LYS A 36 -16.35 11.37 16.27
CA LYS A 36 -16.50 11.46 17.72
C LYS A 36 -16.11 12.83 18.31
N ASN A 37 -15.34 13.65 17.60
CA ASN A 37 -14.72 14.85 18.14
C ASN A 37 -14.78 16.05 17.18
N THR A 38 -14.46 17.23 17.72
CA THR A 38 -14.09 18.41 16.94
C THR A 38 -12.74 18.90 17.44
N LEU A 39 -11.74 18.87 16.56
CA LEU A 39 -10.34 19.13 16.91
C LEU A 39 -9.89 20.45 16.31
N HIS A 40 -9.68 21.46 17.16
CA HIS A 40 -9.25 22.78 16.73
C HIS A 40 -7.74 22.84 16.46
N SER A 41 -7.37 23.47 15.35
CA SER A 41 -5.98 23.77 15.04
C SER A 41 -5.65 25.22 15.37
N LYS A 42 -4.45 25.45 15.88
CA LYS A 42 -3.91 26.80 16.11
C LYS A 42 -3.12 27.35 14.91
N LYS A 43 -2.74 26.48 13.96
CA LYS A 43 -1.78 26.86 12.90
C LYS A 43 -2.11 26.22 11.56
N ALA A 44 -2.25 24.89 11.52
CA ALA A 44 -2.40 24.15 10.28
C ALA A 44 -3.07 22.79 10.52
N ILE A 45 -3.70 22.28 9.48
CA ILE A 45 -4.18 20.91 9.38
C ILE A 45 -3.38 20.26 8.26
N VAL A 46 -2.80 19.09 8.53
CA VAL A 46 -2.01 18.33 7.56
C VAL A 46 -2.76 17.06 7.21
N VAL A 47 -3.05 16.88 5.93
CA VAL A 47 -3.66 15.65 5.42
C VAL A 47 -2.55 14.67 5.03
N ALA A 48 -2.41 13.62 5.83
CA ALA A 48 -1.43 12.55 5.65
C ALA A 48 -2.13 11.17 5.59
N ALA A 49 -3.25 11.08 4.87
CA ALA A 49 -4.12 9.90 4.84
C ALA A 49 -3.68 8.85 3.79
N GLY A 50 -2.40 8.82 3.40
CA GLY A 50 -1.90 7.88 2.40
C GLY A 50 -2.72 7.89 1.11
N CYS A 51 -3.11 6.70 0.63
CA CYS A 51 -3.90 6.54 -0.58
C CYS A 51 -5.34 7.09 -0.51
N TRP A 52 -5.85 7.39 0.68
CA TRP A 52 -7.15 8.05 0.88
C TRP A 52 -7.07 9.57 0.83
N SER A 53 -5.87 10.16 0.75
CA SER A 53 -5.72 11.62 0.75
C SER A 53 -6.48 12.27 -0.40
N GLY A 54 -6.49 11.66 -1.60
CA GLY A 54 -7.24 12.17 -2.75
C GLY A 54 -8.74 12.19 -2.51
N SER A 55 -9.33 11.04 -2.14
CA SER A 55 -10.77 10.95 -1.84
C SER A 55 -11.17 11.82 -0.64
N LEU A 56 -10.34 11.87 0.41
CA LEU A 56 -10.60 12.69 1.58
C LEU A 56 -10.60 14.18 1.23
N MET A 57 -9.61 14.66 0.47
CA MET A 57 -9.58 16.07 0.05
C MET A 57 -10.77 16.40 -0.84
N HIS A 58 -11.15 15.52 -1.75
CA HIS A 58 -12.35 15.69 -2.55
C HIS A 58 -13.60 15.86 -1.67
N ASP A 59 -13.80 15.00 -0.66
CA ASP A 59 -14.96 15.07 0.22
C ASP A 59 -14.94 16.31 1.13
N LEU A 60 -13.77 16.70 1.64
CA LEU A 60 -13.60 17.87 2.51
C LEU A 60 -13.80 19.22 1.81
N PHE A 61 -13.59 19.25 0.49
CA PHE A 61 -13.68 20.47 -0.33
C PHE A 61 -14.78 20.39 -1.40
N ARG A 62 -15.68 19.39 -1.32
CA ARG A 62 -16.76 19.19 -2.29
C ARG A 62 -17.64 20.42 -2.52
N GLU A 63 -17.79 21.26 -1.50
CA GLU A 63 -18.60 22.49 -1.52
C GLU A 63 -17.80 23.74 -1.92
N ALA A 64 -16.48 23.63 -2.06
CA ALA A 64 -15.64 24.72 -2.55
C ALA A 64 -15.56 24.66 -4.08
N GLU A 65 -15.62 25.81 -4.75
CA GLU A 65 -15.50 25.90 -6.22
C GLU A 65 -14.16 25.37 -6.75
N ASN A 66 -13.15 25.28 -5.87
CA ASN A 66 -11.81 24.81 -6.20
C ASN A 66 -11.67 23.32 -5.88
N VAL A 67 -11.89 22.46 -6.89
CA VAL A 67 -11.58 21.04 -6.80
C VAL A 67 -10.06 20.87 -6.70
N LEU A 68 -9.57 20.51 -5.51
CA LEU A 68 -8.17 20.13 -5.33
C LEU A 68 -8.01 18.65 -5.70
N ASP A 69 -7.59 18.39 -6.94
CA ASP A 69 -7.23 17.04 -7.36
C ASP A 69 -5.84 16.69 -6.81
N ALA A 70 -5.80 16.02 -5.65
CA ALA A 70 -4.56 15.50 -5.13
C ALA A 70 -4.14 14.29 -5.96
N ALA A 71 -2.98 14.37 -6.62
CA ALA A 71 -2.41 13.34 -7.50
C ALA A 71 -1.92 12.07 -6.76
N VAL A 72 -2.74 11.54 -5.85
CA VAL A 72 -2.49 10.30 -5.13
C VAL A 72 -3.42 9.22 -5.68
N LYS A 73 -2.86 8.28 -6.42
CA LYS A 73 -3.59 7.11 -6.94
C LYS A 73 -3.17 5.87 -6.15
N PRO A 74 -4.11 5.12 -5.55
CA PRO A 74 -3.79 3.89 -4.85
C PRO A 74 -3.16 2.88 -5.81
N ARG A 75 -2.13 2.20 -5.32
CA ARG A 75 -1.41 1.16 -6.03
C ARG A 75 -1.33 -0.05 -5.13
N LYS A 76 -1.95 -1.14 -5.57
CA LYS A 76 -1.99 -2.39 -4.84
C LYS A 76 -0.66 -3.12 -5.03
N GLY A 77 -0.14 -3.67 -3.94
CA GLY A 77 1.06 -4.50 -3.93
C GLY A 77 0.87 -5.72 -3.04
N HIS A 78 1.36 -6.87 -3.51
CA HIS A 78 1.39 -8.11 -2.77
C HIS A 78 2.78 -8.34 -2.19
N LEU A 79 2.80 -8.96 -1.01
CA LEU A 79 3.98 -9.52 -0.38
C LEU A 79 3.67 -10.98 -0.02
N LEU A 80 4.67 -11.83 -0.17
CA LEU A 80 4.65 -13.22 0.28
C LEU A 80 5.56 -13.35 1.49
N VAL A 81 5.01 -13.74 2.64
CA VAL A 81 5.76 -13.95 3.88
C VAL A 81 5.82 -15.45 4.15
N LEU A 82 7.03 -15.96 4.35
CA LEU A 82 7.31 -17.37 4.62
C LEU A 82 7.84 -17.50 6.05
N GLU A 83 7.03 -18.06 6.93
CA GLU A 83 7.40 -18.38 8.30
C GLU A 83 8.22 -19.69 8.36
N ASN A 84 9.16 -19.78 9.32
CA ASN A 84 9.99 -20.98 9.54
C ASN A 84 10.75 -21.47 8.30
N PHE A 85 11.10 -20.54 7.41
CA PHE A 85 11.78 -20.86 6.17
C PHE A 85 13.29 -21.04 6.39
N ASP A 86 13.80 -22.25 6.19
CA ASP A 86 15.17 -22.66 6.53
C ASP A 86 16.08 -22.92 5.32
N SER A 87 15.55 -22.89 4.09
CA SER A 87 16.31 -23.20 2.88
C SER A 87 17.48 -22.23 2.63
N PHE A 88 17.34 -20.95 3.00
CA PHE A 88 18.40 -19.94 2.97
C PHE A 88 18.07 -18.73 3.87
N LYS A 89 19.09 -17.91 4.14
CA LYS A 89 18.96 -16.64 4.86
C LYS A 89 19.41 -15.46 3.99
N VAL A 90 18.65 -14.37 4.07
CA VAL A 90 18.99 -13.08 3.47
C VAL A 90 19.56 -12.18 4.57
N ASN A 91 20.81 -11.72 4.42
CA ASN A 91 21.46 -10.87 5.42
C ASN A 91 21.13 -9.37 5.24
N HIS A 92 20.78 -8.96 4.02
CA HIS A 92 20.47 -7.57 3.65
C HIS A 92 19.33 -7.55 2.64
N GLY A 93 18.52 -6.49 2.63
CA GLY A 93 17.48 -6.32 1.63
C GLY A 93 18.04 -6.43 0.21
N LEU A 94 17.50 -7.35 -0.58
CA LEU A 94 17.82 -7.54 -1.99
C LEU A 94 16.69 -6.98 -2.84
N MET A 95 17.06 -6.36 -3.96
CA MET A 95 16.12 -5.80 -4.92
C MET A 95 16.66 -6.01 -6.34
N GLU A 96 15.80 -6.49 -7.21
CA GLU A 96 16.05 -6.59 -8.63
C GLU A 96 16.30 -5.20 -9.24
N ALA A 97 17.36 -5.04 -10.05
CA ALA A 97 17.66 -3.78 -10.73
C ALA A 97 16.53 -3.34 -11.68
N GLY A 98 15.85 -4.28 -12.33
CA GLY A 98 14.66 -4.05 -13.14
C GLY A 98 13.53 -3.35 -12.39
N TYR A 99 13.49 -3.38 -11.05
CA TYR A 99 12.49 -2.71 -10.20
C TYR A 99 12.36 -1.21 -10.50
N VAL A 100 13.47 -0.55 -10.83
CA VAL A 100 13.46 0.89 -11.16
C VAL A 100 13.02 1.15 -12.60
N ASN A 101 13.14 0.16 -13.49
CA ASN A 101 12.81 0.29 -14.90
C ASN A 101 11.35 -0.09 -15.15
N ARG A 102 10.43 0.84 -14.88
CA ARG A 102 8.97 0.64 -14.97
C ARG A 102 8.38 0.73 -16.38
N GLN A 103 9.20 0.83 -17.43
CA GLN A 103 8.72 1.08 -18.80
C GLN A 103 8.28 -0.15 -19.60
N THR A 104 8.43 -1.38 -19.09
CA THR A 104 8.00 -2.58 -19.83
C THR A 104 7.09 -3.44 -18.96
N ALA A 105 5.79 -3.17 -19.05
CA ALA A 105 4.75 -4.11 -18.64
C ALA A 105 4.98 -5.46 -19.34
N THR A 106 5.20 -6.53 -18.59
CA THR A 106 5.08 -7.87 -19.14
C THR A 106 3.60 -8.12 -19.43
N THR A 107 3.22 -8.14 -20.70
CA THR A 107 1.91 -8.62 -21.12
C THR A 107 1.85 -10.11 -20.76
N VAL A 108 1.16 -10.46 -19.68
CA VAL A 108 0.86 -11.86 -19.36
C VAL A 108 0.06 -12.43 -20.54
N PRO A 109 0.43 -13.59 -21.12
CA PRO A 109 -0.36 -14.21 -22.19
C PRO A 109 -1.74 -14.56 -21.64
N ARG A 110 -2.75 -13.82 -22.07
CA ARG A 110 -4.15 -14.04 -21.72
C ARG A 110 -4.66 -15.24 -22.52
N THR A 111 -4.59 -16.44 -21.95
CA THR A 111 -5.31 -17.59 -22.50
C THR A 111 -6.82 -17.39 -22.27
N LEU A 112 -7.47 -16.98 -23.35
CA LEU A 112 -8.81 -17.33 -23.82
C LEU A 112 -10.03 -17.12 -22.88
N THR A 113 -10.84 -16.15 -23.32
CA THR A 113 -12.32 -16.04 -23.32
C THR A 113 -12.95 -14.92 -22.49
N SER A 114 -13.89 -14.25 -23.17
CA SER A 114 -14.86 -13.25 -22.74
C SER A 114 -14.40 -11.80 -22.50
N GLU A 115 -14.78 -10.96 -23.47
CA GLU A 115 -15.47 -9.66 -23.37
C GLU A 115 -14.87 -8.48 -22.58
N ALA A 116 -15.16 -7.28 -23.09
CA ALA A 116 -14.41 -6.06 -22.88
C ALA A 116 -14.63 -5.39 -21.51
N PHE A 117 -13.53 -5.08 -20.81
CA PHE A 117 -13.31 -3.93 -19.91
C PHE A 117 -11.79 -3.65 -19.91
N ASP A 118 -11.33 -2.64 -20.63
CA ASP A 118 -11.12 -1.24 -20.23
C ASP A 118 -9.74 -0.97 -19.58
N HIS A 119 -8.92 -0.21 -20.31
CA HIS A 119 -7.69 0.53 -19.97
C HIS A 119 -6.89 0.18 -18.68
N GLY A 120 -5.68 -0.37 -18.82
CA GLY A 120 -4.52 0.11 -18.04
C GLY A 120 -4.10 -0.60 -16.73
N GLN A 121 -4.55 -1.83 -16.45
CA GLN A 121 -4.01 -2.61 -15.31
C GLN A 121 -2.72 -3.35 -15.69
N THR A 122 -1.61 -2.61 -15.80
CA THR A 122 -0.29 -3.23 -15.87
C THR A 122 0.06 -3.84 -14.51
N LEU A 123 -0.05 -5.16 -14.39
CA LEU A 123 0.57 -5.91 -13.30
C LEU A 123 2.07 -5.97 -13.55
N TYR A 124 2.84 -5.55 -12.54
CA TYR A 124 4.29 -5.63 -12.54
C TYR A 124 4.76 -6.48 -11.37
N ILE A 125 5.70 -7.40 -11.62
CA ILE A 125 6.33 -8.25 -10.61
C ILE A 125 7.84 -8.02 -10.72
N ALA A 126 8.49 -7.76 -9.58
CA ALA A 126 9.94 -7.65 -9.50
C ALA A 126 10.42 -8.25 -8.19
N MET A 127 11.59 -8.88 -8.20
CA MET A 127 12.11 -9.53 -6.99
C MET A 127 12.57 -8.48 -5.97
N THR A 128 12.02 -8.58 -4.77
CA THR A 128 12.59 -8.05 -3.52
C THR A 128 12.61 -9.18 -2.50
N ALA A 129 13.66 -9.21 -1.67
CA ALA A 129 13.77 -10.19 -0.60
C ALA A 129 14.39 -9.54 0.64
N THR A 130 13.77 -9.73 1.80
CA THR A 130 14.33 -9.28 3.09
C THR A 130 13.89 -10.24 4.19
N MET A 131 14.55 -10.16 5.34
CA MET A 131 14.05 -10.75 6.58
C MET A 131 13.29 -9.70 7.37
N ASP A 132 12.14 -10.08 7.96
CA ASP A 132 11.45 -9.24 8.95
C ASP A 132 12.14 -9.33 10.33
N ALA A 133 11.64 -8.59 11.31
CA ALA A 133 12.21 -8.57 12.66
C ALA A 133 12.08 -9.92 13.40
N MET A 134 11.19 -10.82 12.95
CA MET A 134 11.00 -12.15 13.50
C MET A 134 11.84 -13.22 12.77
N GLY A 135 12.55 -12.83 11.70
CA GLY A 135 13.35 -13.74 10.88
C GLY A 135 12.55 -14.46 9.79
N ASN A 136 11.32 -14.03 9.51
CA ASN A 136 10.56 -14.57 8.39
C ASN A 136 11.08 -13.99 7.07
N LEU A 137 11.08 -14.82 6.02
CA LEU A 137 11.44 -14.38 4.69
C LEU A 137 10.28 -13.63 4.05
N VAL A 138 10.50 -12.37 3.70
CA VAL A 138 9.54 -11.54 2.98
C VAL A 138 9.99 -11.41 1.53
N LEU A 139 9.18 -11.94 0.63
CA LEU A 139 9.35 -11.83 -0.81
C LEU A 139 8.34 -10.83 -1.36
N GLY A 140 8.81 -9.95 -2.21
CA GLY A 140 7.99 -9.01 -2.95
C GLY A 140 8.54 -8.82 -4.35
N SER A 141 7.98 -7.88 -5.12
CA SER A 141 6.70 -7.21 -4.90
C SER A 141 5.88 -7.27 -6.18
N SER A 142 4.56 -7.11 -6.03
CA SER A 142 3.69 -6.74 -7.15
C SER A 142 3.35 -5.26 -7.14
N SER A 143 2.98 -4.71 -8.29
CA SER A 143 2.44 -3.36 -8.44
C SER A 143 1.32 -3.36 -9.47
N GLN A 144 0.10 -2.98 -9.08
CA GLN A 144 -1.02 -2.80 -9.99
C GLN A 144 -1.92 -1.63 -9.59
N PHE A 145 -2.57 -0.99 -10.56
CA PHE A 145 -3.63 -0.02 -10.30
C PHE A 145 -4.98 -0.76 -10.17
N ALA A 146 -5.38 -1.10 -8.95
CA ALA A 146 -6.61 -1.86 -8.66
C ALA A 146 -7.54 -1.14 -7.67
N GLY A 147 -7.54 0.21 -7.71
CA GLY A 147 -8.26 1.02 -6.74
C GLY A 147 -7.79 0.74 -5.31
N LEU A 148 -8.72 0.71 -4.36
CA LEU A 148 -8.46 0.42 -2.95
C LEU A 148 -8.56 -1.08 -2.59
N SER A 149 -8.62 -1.97 -3.59
CA SER A 149 -8.68 -3.42 -3.35
C SER A 149 -7.43 -3.90 -2.61
N SER A 150 -7.65 -4.64 -1.53
CA SER A 150 -6.62 -5.35 -0.74
C SER A 150 -6.77 -6.87 -0.83
N GLU A 151 -7.63 -7.37 -1.73
CA GLU A 151 -7.84 -8.80 -1.96
C GLU A 151 -6.53 -9.49 -2.31
N VAL A 152 -6.36 -10.76 -1.95
CA VAL A 152 -5.13 -11.49 -2.28
C VAL A 152 -5.37 -12.38 -3.49
N GLU A 153 -4.63 -12.15 -4.57
CA GLU A 153 -4.70 -13.02 -5.75
C GLU A 153 -3.58 -14.07 -5.77
N GLU A 154 -3.94 -15.36 -5.71
CA GLU A 154 -2.96 -16.46 -5.64
C GLU A 154 -2.03 -16.53 -6.85
N TYR A 155 -2.51 -16.21 -8.05
CA TYR A 155 -1.68 -16.21 -9.25
C TYR A 155 -0.54 -15.16 -9.16
N ILE A 156 -0.76 -14.05 -8.43
CA ILE A 156 0.27 -13.03 -8.18
C ILE A 156 1.30 -13.56 -7.19
N LEU A 157 0.87 -14.24 -6.12
CA LEU A 157 1.78 -14.87 -5.17
C LEU A 157 2.67 -15.92 -5.85
N ASN A 158 2.09 -16.76 -6.72
CA ASN A 158 2.85 -17.73 -7.51
C ASN A 158 3.85 -17.02 -8.45
N SER A 159 3.47 -15.87 -9.02
CA SER A 159 4.37 -15.07 -9.87
C SER A 159 5.53 -14.48 -9.07
N ILE A 160 5.29 -14.01 -7.85
CA ILE A 160 6.34 -13.54 -6.91
C ILE A 160 7.29 -14.68 -6.57
N TRP A 161 6.76 -15.85 -6.21
CA TRP A 161 7.57 -17.04 -5.92
C TRP A 161 8.45 -17.42 -7.11
N ASN A 162 7.85 -17.57 -8.30
CA ASN A 162 8.57 -17.92 -9.52
C ASN A 162 9.68 -16.90 -9.83
N ARG A 163 9.39 -15.60 -9.70
CA ARG A 163 10.41 -14.56 -9.90
C ARG A 163 11.56 -14.69 -8.89
N ALA A 164 11.27 -14.96 -7.63
CA ALA A 164 12.30 -15.20 -6.62
C ALA A 164 13.20 -16.41 -6.96
N THR A 165 12.65 -17.47 -7.57
CA THR A 165 13.43 -18.67 -7.95
C THR A 165 14.46 -18.43 -9.08
N GLU A 166 14.38 -17.29 -9.76
CA GLU A 166 15.42 -16.87 -10.71
C GLU A 166 16.67 -16.36 -9.99
N PHE A 167 16.50 -15.74 -8.82
CA PHE A 167 17.59 -15.18 -8.01
C PHE A 167 18.08 -16.15 -6.94
N PHE A 168 17.20 -17.05 -6.50
CA PHE A 168 17.52 -18.14 -5.60
C PHE A 168 17.17 -19.47 -6.30
N PRO A 169 18.13 -20.08 -7.02
CA PRO A 169 17.84 -21.27 -7.83
C PRO A 169 17.52 -22.53 -7.01
N LYS A 170 17.98 -22.60 -5.75
CA LYS A 170 17.73 -23.74 -4.83
C LYS A 170 16.24 -23.96 -4.57
N GLN A 171 15.43 -22.93 -4.77
CA GLN A 171 13.99 -22.89 -4.48
C GLN A 171 13.18 -23.60 -5.57
N ARG A 172 13.79 -23.87 -6.74
CA ARG A 172 13.13 -24.62 -7.81
C ARG A 172 12.80 -26.06 -7.40
N GLU A 173 13.48 -26.58 -6.38
CA GLU A 173 13.26 -27.91 -5.81
C GLU A 173 12.01 -27.96 -4.92
N GLN A 174 11.46 -26.81 -4.53
CA GLN A 174 10.31 -26.69 -3.64
C GLN A 174 9.17 -25.94 -4.37
N PRO A 175 8.12 -26.64 -4.85
CA PRO A 175 7.01 -25.97 -5.50
C PRO A 175 6.23 -25.08 -4.50
N PHE A 176 5.73 -23.94 -4.96
CA PHE A 176 4.98 -23.00 -4.11
C PHE A 176 3.78 -23.67 -3.40
N SER A 177 3.16 -24.67 -4.05
CA SER A 177 2.05 -25.45 -3.50
C SER A 177 2.34 -26.12 -2.16
N ASP A 178 3.60 -26.40 -1.84
CA ASP A 178 3.98 -27.03 -0.58
C ASP A 178 3.84 -26.07 0.60
N PHE A 179 3.94 -24.75 0.35
CA PHE A 179 3.76 -23.72 1.37
C PHE A 179 2.28 -23.32 1.55
N ILE A 180 1.46 -23.43 0.50
CA ILE A 180 0.03 -23.08 0.55
C ILE A 180 -0.74 -23.95 1.55
N LYS A 181 -0.37 -25.23 1.67
CA LYS A 181 -1.03 -26.19 2.58
C LYS A 181 -0.97 -25.79 4.05
N ASN A 182 -0.03 -24.92 4.43
CA ASN A 182 0.19 -24.46 5.80
C ASN A 182 -0.19 -22.98 6.00
N ARG A 183 -0.99 -22.40 5.10
CA ARG A 183 -1.37 -20.98 5.16
C ARG A 183 -2.15 -20.68 6.45
N ARG A 184 -1.70 -19.66 7.17
CA ARG A 184 -2.50 -18.98 8.20
C ARG A 184 -3.29 -17.86 7.50
N VAL A 185 -4.62 -17.85 7.69
CA VAL A 185 -5.54 -16.82 7.18
C VAL A 185 -5.78 -15.80 8.27
#